data_AF-A0A1W9WF74-F1
#
_entry.id   AF-A0A1W9WF74-F1
#
_cell.length_a   1.000
_cell.length_b   1.000
_cell.length_c   1.000
_cell.angle_alpha   90.00
_cell.angle_beta   90.00
_cell.angle_gamma   90.00
#
_symmetry.space_group_name_H-M   'P 1'
#
loop_
_entity.id
_entity.type
_entity.pdbx_description
1 polymer ?
#
loop_
_entity_poly.entity_id
_entity_poly.type
_entity_poly.pdbx_seq_one_letter_code
_entity_poly.pdbx_strand_id
1 'polypeptide(L)'
;MNWVDFSIIVFVLLSGVISYFYGFIPTLTPYDDLRLGVALIALFFLCFLLLELISHLILNSIGPTHLSGPDRVLGVVFGVARGSVIVTWLIMLAGLTHLPAGAAWQESVLIRQFLPVVKELRSQLPSDVATKFDFDPPPELQPPSF
;
A
#
# COMPACT_ATOMS: atom_id res chain seq x y z
N MET A 1 -9.72 -31.04 5.38
CA MET A 1 -9.79 -29.69 5.96
C MET A 1 -11.21 -29.20 5.77
N ASN A 2 -12.02 -29.29 6.82
CA ASN A 2 -13.43 -28.90 6.80
C ASN A 2 -13.56 -27.37 6.87
N TRP A 3 -14.74 -26.85 6.53
CA TRP A 3 -15.06 -25.42 6.65
C TRP A 3 -14.79 -24.84 8.06
N VAL A 4 -14.94 -25.70 9.07
CA VAL A 4 -14.64 -25.38 10.48
C VAL A 4 -13.14 -25.10 10.68
N ASP A 5 -12.26 -25.87 10.03
CA ASP A 5 -10.81 -25.71 10.16
C ASP A 5 -10.36 -24.37 9.55
N PHE A 6 -10.97 -23.94 8.44
CA PHE A 6 -10.70 -22.63 7.86
C PHE A 6 -11.17 -21.48 8.74
N SER A 7 -12.34 -21.61 9.35
CA SER A 7 -12.84 -20.61 10.31
C SER A 7 -11.89 -20.47 11.50
N ILE A 8 -11.35 -21.57 12.01
CA ILE A 8 -10.35 -21.58 13.08
C ILE A 8 -9.06 -20.87 12.63
N ILE A 9 -8.56 -21.17 11.43
CA ILE A 9 -7.35 -20.52 10.89
C ILE A 9 -7.56 -19.01 10.71
N VAL A 10 -8.71 -18.58 10.18
CA VAL A 10 -9.05 -17.14 10.07
C VAL A 10 -9.07 -16.51 11.44
N PHE A 11 -9.74 -17.13 12.40
CA PHE A 11 -9.87 -16.58 13.74
C PHE A 11 -8.52 -16.47 14.46
N VAL A 12 -7.65 -17.46 14.31
CA VAL A 12 -6.29 -17.45 14.87
C VAL A 12 -5.43 -16.38 14.18
N LEU A 13 -5.50 -16.26 12.86
CA LEU A 13 -4.76 -15.24 12.13
C LEU A 13 -5.27 -13.84 12.47
N LEU A 14 -6.59 -13.63 12.52
CA LEU A 14 -7.24 -12.40 12.95
C LEU A 14 -6.82 -12.01 14.37
N SER A 15 -6.81 -12.96 15.30
CA SER A 15 -6.38 -12.75 16.69
C SER A 15 -4.90 -12.36 16.79
N GLY A 16 -4.01 -13.05 16.04
CA GLY A 16 -2.59 -12.71 15.99
C GLY A 16 -2.34 -11.32 15.40
N VAL A 17 -3.09 -10.98 14.36
CA VAL A 17 -3.14 -9.68 13.70
C VAL A 17 -3.56 -8.58 14.68
N ILE A 18 -4.63 -8.79 15.43
CA ILE A 18 -5.14 -7.86 16.45
C ILE A 18 -4.11 -7.67 17.56
N SER A 19 -3.53 -8.76 18.09
CA SER A 19 -2.48 -8.71 19.12
C SER A 19 -1.23 -7.95 18.66
N TYR A 20 -0.78 -8.17 17.42
CA TYR A 20 0.35 -7.44 16.85
C TYR A 20 0.07 -5.95 16.79
N PHE A 21 -1.16 -5.57 16.42
CA PHE A 21 -1.60 -4.18 16.34
C PHE A 21 -1.65 -3.47 17.69
N TYR A 22 -2.20 -4.13 18.70
CA TYR A 22 -2.23 -3.60 20.07
C TYR A 22 -0.82 -3.41 20.65
N GLY A 23 0.13 -4.27 20.27
CA GLY A 23 1.53 -4.17 20.69
C GLY A 23 2.37 -3.14 19.93
N PHE A 24 2.07 -2.88 18.66
CA PHE A 24 2.89 -2.05 17.77
C PHE A 24 2.59 -0.54 17.85
N ILE A 25 1.33 -0.16 18.14
CA ILE A 25 0.87 1.24 18.26
C ILE A 25 1.59 2.05 19.35
N PRO A 26 1.87 1.53 20.56
CA PRO A 26 2.49 2.34 21.62
C PRO A 26 4.02 2.49 21.48
N THR A 27 4.69 1.69 20.64
CA THR A 27 6.17 1.63 20.63
C THR A 27 6.82 2.59 19.63
N LEU A 28 6.08 3.11 18.65
CA LEU A 28 6.69 3.77 17.49
C LEU A 28 6.60 5.30 17.41
N THR A 29 5.82 5.98 18.26
CA THR A 29 5.60 7.43 18.05
C THR A 29 5.48 8.24 19.35
N PRO A 30 6.49 9.06 19.67
CA PRO A 30 6.39 10.15 20.64
C PRO A 30 5.59 11.39 20.14
N TYR A 31 5.20 11.43 18.86
CA TYR A 31 4.51 12.57 18.22
C TYR A 31 3.08 12.17 17.79
N ASP A 32 2.06 12.92 18.25
CA ASP A 32 0.64 12.58 18.08
C ASP A 32 0.17 12.57 16.61
N ASP A 33 0.68 13.47 15.76
CA ASP A 33 0.26 13.57 14.35
C ASP A 33 0.72 12.37 13.50
N LEU A 34 1.89 11.81 13.80
CA LEU A 34 2.43 10.67 13.07
C LEU A 34 1.72 9.36 13.45
N ARG A 35 1.16 9.30 14.66
CA ARG A 35 0.46 8.12 15.19
C ARG A 35 -0.81 7.79 14.41
N LEU A 36 -1.59 8.80 14.01
CA LEU A 36 -2.79 8.61 13.20
C LEU A 36 -2.45 8.05 11.82
N GLY A 37 -1.41 8.58 11.18
CA GLY A 37 -0.93 8.11 9.87
C GLY A 37 -0.44 6.66 9.91
N VAL A 38 0.40 6.33 10.90
CA VAL A 38 0.90 4.96 11.10
C VAL A 38 -0.25 4.00 11.42
N ALA A 39 -1.21 4.40 12.25
CA ALA A 39 -2.37 3.57 12.58
C ALA A 39 -3.25 3.30 11.34
N LEU A 40 -3.50 4.32 10.51
CA LEU A 40 -4.29 4.16 9.27
C LEU A 40 -3.59 3.25 8.25
N ILE A 41 -2.27 3.43 8.04
CA ILE A 41 -1.47 2.60 7.14
C ILE A 41 -1.48 1.15 7.62
N ALA A 42 -1.18 0.94 8.90
CA ALA A 42 -1.15 -0.39 9.44
C ALA A 42 -2.55 -1.05 9.38
N LEU A 43 -3.64 -0.30 9.61
CA LEU A 43 -5.02 -0.82 9.59
C LEU A 43 -5.42 -1.19 8.17
N PHE A 44 -4.99 -0.39 7.20
CA PHE A 44 -5.15 -0.67 5.79
C PHE A 44 -4.49 -2.00 5.39
N PHE A 45 -3.22 -2.20 5.76
CA PHE A 45 -2.52 -3.47 5.50
C PHE A 45 -3.18 -4.65 6.24
N LEU A 46 -3.67 -4.43 7.45
CA LEU A 46 -4.39 -5.42 8.23
C LEU A 46 -5.65 -5.91 7.52
N CYS A 47 -6.50 -4.96 7.11
CA CYS A 47 -7.73 -5.23 6.40
C CYS A 47 -7.43 -5.90 5.04
N PHE A 48 -6.35 -5.48 4.38
CA PHE A 48 -5.87 -6.08 3.14
C PHE A 48 -5.52 -7.56 3.32
N LEU A 49 -4.70 -7.88 4.32
CA LEU A 49 -4.25 -9.25 4.60
C LEU A 49 -5.43 -10.15 4.95
N LEU A 50 -6.38 -9.65 5.74
CA LEU A 50 -7.59 -10.38 6.11
C LEU A 50 -8.49 -10.65 4.90
N LEU A 51 -8.69 -9.66 4.04
CA LEU A 51 -9.52 -9.82 2.84
C LEU A 51 -8.91 -10.82 1.86
N GLU A 52 -7.58 -10.80 1.70
CA GLU A 52 -6.85 -11.75 0.86
C GLU A 52 -6.92 -13.16 1.44
N LEU A 53 -6.73 -13.31 2.75
CA LEU A 53 -6.88 -14.58 3.44
C LEU A 53 -8.30 -15.14 3.27
N ILE A 54 -9.33 -14.34 3.53
CA ILE A 54 -10.74 -14.74 3.37
C ILE A 54 -11.00 -15.17 1.93
N SER A 55 -10.53 -14.40 0.95
CA SER A 55 -10.66 -14.74 -0.47
C SER A 55 -10.00 -16.08 -0.77
N HIS A 56 -8.76 -16.30 -0.34
CA HIS A 56 -8.04 -17.55 -0.55
C HIS A 56 -8.79 -18.76 0.06
N LEU A 57 -9.37 -18.60 1.24
CA LEU A 57 -10.09 -19.68 1.93
C LEU A 57 -11.45 -19.98 1.30
N ILE A 58 -12.14 -18.95 0.78
CA ILE A 58 -13.34 -19.12 -0.02
C ILE A 58 -13.00 -19.90 -1.29
N LEU A 59 -11.98 -19.45 -2.06
CA LEU A 59 -11.55 -20.11 -3.29
C LEU A 59 -11.15 -21.58 -3.06
N ASN A 60 -10.51 -21.89 -1.94
CA ASN A 60 -10.09 -23.25 -1.61
C ASN A 60 -11.27 -24.15 -1.16
N SER A 61 -12.37 -23.58 -0.67
CA SER A 61 -13.55 -24.33 -0.20
C SER A 61 -14.52 -24.73 -1.31
N ILE A 62 -14.49 -24.05 -2.45
CA ILE A 62 -15.37 -24.34 -3.59
C ILE A 62 -14.92 -25.57 -4.41
N GLY A 63 -13.86 -26.26 -3.98
CA GLY A 63 -13.23 -27.35 -4.73
C GLY A 63 -12.57 -26.86 -6.01
N PRO A 64 -11.92 -27.74 -6.80
CA PRO A 64 -11.43 -27.39 -8.13
C PRO A 64 -12.62 -27.11 -9.04
N THR A 65 -13.15 -25.90 -8.97
CA THR A 65 -13.99 -25.36 -10.01
C THR A 65 -13.08 -25.12 -11.22
N HIS A 66 -13.52 -25.55 -12.39
CA HIS A 66 -13.04 -25.02 -13.67
C HIS A 66 -13.49 -23.54 -13.75
N LEU A 67 -12.95 -22.71 -12.86
CA LEU A 67 -13.07 -21.27 -12.91
C LEU A 67 -12.54 -20.86 -14.27
N SER A 68 -13.43 -20.24 -15.04
CA SER A 68 -13.18 -19.88 -16.40
C SER A 68 -11.96 -18.94 -16.43
N GLY A 69 -11.13 -19.01 -17.48
CA GLY A 69 -10.02 -18.06 -17.69
C GLY A 69 -10.36 -16.59 -17.35
N PRO A 70 -11.57 -16.09 -17.67
CA PRO A 70 -12.06 -14.77 -17.25
C PRO A 70 -11.98 -14.47 -15.74
N ASP A 71 -12.37 -15.40 -14.87
CA ASP A 71 -12.43 -15.15 -13.41
C ASP A 71 -11.03 -14.92 -12.82
N ARG A 72 -10.03 -15.61 -13.38
CA ARG A 72 -8.61 -15.43 -13.00
C ARG A 72 -8.03 -14.13 -13.53
N VAL A 73 -8.36 -13.77 -14.77
CA VAL A 73 -7.91 -12.51 -15.39
C VAL A 73 -8.49 -11.32 -14.64
N LEU A 74 -9.77 -11.36 -14.26
CA LEU A 74 -10.39 -10.31 -13.45
C LEU A 74 -9.71 -10.17 -12.08
N GLY A 75 -9.35 -11.28 -11.43
CA GLY A 75 -8.59 -11.26 -10.19
C GLY A 75 -7.21 -10.60 -10.33
N VAL A 76 -6.46 -10.95 -11.40
CA VAL A 76 -5.14 -10.35 -11.67
C VAL A 76 -5.26 -8.85 -11.99
N VAL A 77 -6.22 -8.46 -12.84
CA VAL A 77 -6.45 -7.05 -13.18
C VAL A 77 -6.83 -6.25 -11.94
N PHE A 78 -7.71 -6.78 -11.10
CA PHE A 78 -8.11 -6.12 -9.85
C PHE A 78 -6.93 -6.04 -8.86
N GLY A 79 -6.10 -7.09 -8.78
CA GLY A 79 -4.88 -7.11 -7.98
C GLY A 79 -3.85 -6.06 -8.43
N VAL A 80 -3.59 -5.97 -9.73
CA VAL A 80 -2.68 -4.96 -10.31
C VAL A 80 -3.22 -3.56 -10.09
N ALA A 81 -4.50 -3.33 -10.36
CA ALA A 81 -5.15 -2.03 -10.12
C ALA A 81 -5.02 -1.62 -8.65
N ARG A 82 -5.29 -2.54 -7.71
CA ARG A 82 -5.16 -2.28 -6.27
C ARG A 82 -3.72 -2.03 -5.86
N GLY A 83 -2.77 -2.83 -6.35
CA GLY A 83 -1.34 -2.64 -6.10
C GLY A 83 -0.86 -1.28 -6.58
N SER A 84 -1.35 -0.82 -7.73
CA SER A 84 -1.02 0.49 -8.29
C SER A 84 -1.45 1.64 -7.36
N VAL A 85 -2.63 1.53 -6.72
CA VAL A 85 -3.14 2.51 -5.75
C VAL A 85 -2.22 2.56 -4.52
N ILE A 86 -1.79 1.40 -4.02
CA ILE A 86 -0.91 1.32 -2.85
C ILE A 86 0.46 1.94 -3.15
N VAL A 87 1.06 1.61 -4.29
CA VAL A 87 2.35 2.17 -4.72
C VAL A 87 2.25 3.69 -4.83
N THR A 88 1.18 4.21 -5.44
CA THR A 88 0.92 5.65 -5.55
C THR A 88 0.89 6.31 -4.17
N TRP A 89 0.18 5.71 -3.21
CA TRP A 89 0.11 6.18 -1.82
C TRP A 89 1.47 6.18 -1.13
N LEU A 90 2.26 5.12 -1.29
CA LEU A 90 3.59 5.03 -0.70
C LEU A 90 4.54 6.09 -1.27
N ILE A 91 4.51 6.32 -2.59
CA ILE A 91 5.30 7.37 -3.22
C ILE A 91 4.86 8.74 -2.70
N MET A 92 3.56 8.98 -2.57
CA MET A 92 3.04 10.23 -2.00
C MET A 92 3.56 10.47 -0.59
N LEU A 93 3.52 9.46 0.28
CA LEU A 93 4.04 9.54 1.65
C LEU A 93 5.56 9.76 1.67
N ALA A 94 6.29 9.12 0.76
CA ALA A 94 7.73 9.32 0.63
C ALA A 94 8.09 10.76 0.23
N GLY A 95 7.20 11.48 -0.47
CA GLY A 95 7.37 12.91 -0.75
C GLY A 95 7.32 13.81 0.47
N LEU A 96 6.87 13.31 1.63
CA LEU A 96 6.96 14.04 2.90
C LEU A 96 8.32 13.83 3.59
N THR A 97 9.24 13.12 2.96
CA THR A 97 10.53 12.72 3.52
C THR A 97 11.69 13.07 2.57
N HIS A 98 12.94 12.87 3.01
CA HIS A 98 14.13 13.13 2.18
C HIS A 98 14.47 11.97 1.20
N LEU A 99 13.61 10.95 1.09
CA LEU A 99 13.81 9.81 0.19
C LEU A 99 13.92 10.17 -1.31
N PRO A 100 13.18 11.17 -1.85
CA PRO A 100 13.24 11.53 -3.27
C PRO A 100 14.63 12.01 -3.74
N ALA A 101 15.47 12.46 -2.82
CA ALA A 101 16.83 12.93 -3.11
C ALA A 101 17.85 11.79 -3.29
N GLY A 102 17.52 10.55 -2.93
CA GLY A 102 18.47 9.42 -2.98
C GLY A 102 18.68 8.84 -4.37
N ALA A 103 19.89 8.31 -4.64
CA ALA A 103 20.21 7.64 -5.91
C ALA A 103 19.25 6.46 -6.20
N ALA A 104 18.91 5.67 -5.18
CA ALA A 104 17.96 4.55 -5.29
C ALA A 104 16.56 4.99 -5.76
N TRP A 105 16.15 6.23 -5.48
CA TRP A 105 14.88 6.79 -5.93
C TRP A 105 14.93 7.11 -7.44
N GLN A 106 16.02 7.72 -7.89
CA GLN A 106 16.21 8.14 -9.29
C GLN A 106 16.39 6.96 -10.24
N GLU A 107 17.02 5.88 -9.77
CA GLU A 107 17.24 4.65 -10.55
C GLU A 107 16.02 3.72 -10.58
N SER A 108 15.00 3.99 -9.76
CA SER A 108 13.85 3.09 -9.62
C SER A 108 12.87 3.17 -10.79
N VAL A 109 12.69 2.04 -11.48
CA VAL A 109 11.73 1.88 -12.59
C VAL A 109 10.30 2.16 -12.15
N LEU A 110 9.90 1.67 -10.98
CA LEU A 110 8.57 1.88 -10.40
C LEU A 110 8.28 3.36 -10.17
N ILE A 111 9.24 4.09 -9.60
CA ILE A 111 9.09 5.53 -9.34
C ILE A 111 8.93 6.27 -10.66
N ARG A 112 9.76 5.99 -11.66
CA ARG A 112 9.64 6.63 -12.98
C ARG A 112 8.26 6.44 -13.63
N GLN A 113 7.63 5.28 -13.47
CA GLN A 113 6.29 5.00 -14.03
C GLN A 113 5.16 5.69 -13.27
N PHE A 114 5.26 5.78 -11.94
CA PHE A 114 4.19 6.29 -11.08
C PHE A 114 4.31 7.78 -10.74
N LEU A 115 5.49 8.39 -10.92
CA LEU A 115 5.74 9.81 -10.65
C LEU A 115 4.78 10.77 -11.39
N PRO A 116 4.42 10.55 -12.68
CA PRO A 116 3.44 11.39 -13.36
C PRO A 116 2.07 11.36 -12.69
N VAL A 117 1.62 10.16 -12.28
CA VAL A 117 0.32 9.97 -11.60
C VAL A 117 0.31 10.68 -10.25
N VAL A 118 1.41 10.60 -9.51
CA VAL A 118 1.55 11.27 -8.20
C VAL A 118 1.62 12.79 -8.36
N LYS A 119 2.33 13.30 -9.37
CA LYS A 119 2.39 14.75 -9.66
C LYS A 119 1.02 15.30 -10.05
N GLU A 120 0.25 14.55 -10.84
CA GLU A 120 -1.13 14.90 -11.19
C GLU A 120 -2.04 14.84 -9.97
N LEU A 121 -1.89 13.83 -9.11
CA LEU A 121 -2.67 13.74 -7.87
C LEU A 121 -2.34 14.88 -6.90
N ARG A 122 -1.07 15.30 -6.84
CA ARG A 122 -0.62 16.47 -6.05
C ARG A 122 -1.23 17.77 -6.55
N SER A 123 -1.39 17.95 -7.88
CA SER A 123 -1.96 19.19 -8.44
C SER A 123 -3.42 19.40 -8.05
N GLN A 124 -4.14 18.31 -7.73
CA GLN A 124 -5.51 18.36 -7.23
C GLN A 124 -5.60 18.66 -5.73
N LEU A 125 -4.49 18.63 -4.99
CA LEU A 125 -4.46 19.01 -3.58
C LEU A 125 -4.49 20.54 -3.43
N PRO A 126 -5.14 21.08 -2.38
CA PRO A 126 -5.03 22.50 -2.03
C PRO A 126 -3.56 22.92 -1.89
N SER A 127 -3.21 24.13 -2.33
CA SER A 127 -1.83 24.65 -2.35
C SER A 127 -1.12 24.57 -0.98
N ASP A 128 -1.87 24.70 0.11
CA ASP A 128 -1.37 24.63 1.49
C ASP A 128 -0.80 23.25 1.85
N VAL A 129 -1.37 22.20 1.26
CA VAL A 129 -0.98 20.80 1.48
C VAL A 129 0.03 20.36 0.42
N ALA A 130 -0.17 20.79 -0.83
CA ALA A 130 0.72 20.44 -1.94
C ALA A 130 2.16 20.91 -1.73
N THR A 131 2.39 22.02 -1.01
CA THR A 131 3.74 22.56 -0.75
C THR A 131 4.57 21.65 0.17
N LYS A 132 3.93 20.79 0.98
CA LYS A 132 4.63 19.90 1.93
C LYS A 132 5.23 18.66 1.28
N PHE A 133 4.79 18.31 0.08
CA PHE A 133 5.30 17.16 -0.66
C PHE A 133 6.44 17.63 -1.57
N ASP A 134 7.63 17.08 -1.44
CA ASP A 134 8.72 17.29 -2.38
C ASP A 134 8.97 16.00 -3.15
N PHE A 135 9.03 16.10 -4.47
CA PHE A 135 9.26 14.96 -5.36
C PHE A 135 10.38 15.23 -6.35
N ASP A 136 11.00 16.41 -6.29
CA ASP A 136 11.91 16.84 -7.33
C ASP A 136 13.35 16.39 -7.04
N PRO A 137 14.10 15.99 -8.08
CA PRO A 137 15.49 15.56 -7.92
C PRO A 137 16.35 16.74 -7.45
N PRO A 138 17.46 16.46 -6.74
CA PRO A 138 18.44 17.47 -6.37
C PRO A 138 18.87 18.31 -7.59
N PRO A 139 19.17 19.62 -7.39
CA PRO A 139 19.50 20.55 -8.48
C PRO A 139 20.61 20.05 -9.43
N GLU A 140 21.50 19.22 -8.92
CA GLU A 140 22.63 18.62 -9.64
C GLU A 140 22.21 17.58 -10.70
N LEU A 141 21.01 16.99 -10.57
CA LEU A 141 20.47 15.97 -11.47
C LEU A 141 19.39 16.51 -12.41
N GLN A 142 19.07 17.81 -12.33
CA GLN A 142 18.11 18.45 -13.23
C GLN A 142 18.79 18.82 -14.55
N PRO A 143 18.20 18.48 -15.72
CA PRO A 143 18.73 18.92 -17.00
C PRO A 143 18.72 20.46 -17.07
N PRO A 144 19.72 21.09 -17.72
CA PRO A 144 19.82 22.55 -17.78
C PRO A 144 18.53 23.14 -18.37
N SER A 145 17.88 24.03 -17.61
CA SER A 145 16.76 24.81 -18.10
C SER A 145 17.27 25.84 -19.10
N PHE A 146 17.10 25.55 -20.39
CA PHE A 146 17.30 26.49 -21.49
C PHE A 146 16.11 27.44 -21.63
#